data_AF-M4ETX5-F1
#
_entry.id   AF-M4ETX5-F1
#
_cell.length_a   1.000
_cell.length_b   1.000
_cell.length_c   1.000
_cell.angle_alpha   90.00
_cell.angle_beta   90.00
_cell.angle_gamma   90.00
#
_symmetry.space_group_name_H-M   'P 1'
#
loop_
_entity.id
_entity.type
_entity.pdbx_description
1 polymer ?
#
loop_
_entity_poly.entity_id
_entity_poly.type
_entity_poly.pdbx_seq_one_letter_code
_entity_poly.pdbx_strand_id
1 'polypeptide(L)'
;MLEVMPGQWEFQISPTVGIGAGDQLWVARYILERITEICGVIVSFDPKPIEGDWNGAAAHTNFSTKSMRKGGLDLIKKSIGKLEVSINNTLQLMVKATRGVSPGTMKPQTSTNSLGYEIKLIRVADRGASVRVGRDTEKEGKGYFEDGRPSSNMDPYLVTSIIAETTILG
;
A
#
# COMPACT_ATOMS: atom_id res chain seq x y z
N MET A 1 -13.58 -3.42 -7.65
CA MET A 1 -13.56 -2.43 -8.74
C MET A 1 -12.66 -2.95 -9.85
N LEU A 2 -12.95 -2.62 -11.11
CA LEU A 2 -12.08 -2.97 -12.24
C LEU A 2 -10.78 -2.17 -12.14
N GLU A 3 -9.65 -2.85 -12.34
CA GLU A 3 -8.34 -2.22 -12.46
C GLU A 3 -7.94 -2.00 -13.93
N VAL A 4 -6.79 -1.38 -14.14
CA VAL A 4 -6.32 -0.99 -15.49
C VAL A 4 -6.04 -2.20 -16.38
N MET A 5 -5.42 -3.26 -15.85
CA MET A 5 -5.16 -4.46 -16.64
C MET A 5 -6.45 -5.28 -16.79
N PRO A 6 -6.80 -5.74 -18.01
CA PRO A 6 -7.93 -6.64 -18.19
C PRO A 6 -7.78 -7.91 -17.32
N GLY A 7 -8.84 -8.23 -16.55
CA GLY A 7 -8.82 -9.35 -15.62
C GLY A 7 -8.26 -9.03 -14.22
N GLN A 8 -7.73 -7.82 -14.01
CA GLN A 8 -7.30 -7.32 -12.70
C GLN A 8 -8.46 -6.62 -11.98
N TRP A 9 -8.54 -6.82 -10.66
CA TRP A 9 -9.58 -6.27 -9.81
C TRP A 9 -9.01 -5.82 -8.47
N GLU A 10 -9.65 -4.82 -7.86
CA GLU A 10 -9.36 -4.34 -6.50
C GLU A 10 -10.58 -4.56 -5.58
N PHE A 11 -10.32 -4.88 -4.31
CA PHE A 11 -11.29 -4.74 -3.22
C PHE A 11 -10.62 -4.03 -2.04
N GLN A 12 -11.42 -3.40 -1.18
CA GLN A 12 -10.93 -2.58 -0.08
C GLN A 12 -11.45 -3.12 1.26
N ILE A 13 -10.55 -3.23 2.25
CA ILE A 13 -10.88 -3.60 3.63
C ILE A 13 -10.68 -2.35 4.49
N SER A 14 -11.76 -1.64 4.81
CA SER A 14 -11.66 -0.44 5.64
C SER A 14 -13.02 0.06 6.17
N PRO A 15 -13.02 0.90 7.22
CA PRO A 15 -11.91 1.16 8.14
C PRO A 15 -11.76 0.05 9.20
N THR A 16 -10.52 -0.33 9.51
CA THR A 16 -10.17 -1.32 10.54
C THR A 16 -9.18 -0.73 11.54
N VAL A 17 -9.08 -1.33 12.73
CA VAL A 17 -8.23 -0.83 13.82
C VAL A 17 -7.20 -1.88 14.22
N GLY A 18 -5.92 -1.50 14.17
CA GLY A 18 -4.80 -2.33 14.63
C GLY A 18 -4.78 -3.70 13.94
N ILE A 19 -4.70 -4.77 14.75
CA ILE A 19 -4.58 -6.15 14.27
C ILE A 19 -5.72 -6.59 13.35
N GLY A 20 -6.92 -6.01 13.52
CA GLY A 20 -8.10 -6.37 12.71
C GLY A 20 -7.93 -6.07 11.22
N ALA A 21 -7.00 -5.18 10.83
CA ALA A 21 -6.65 -4.97 9.43
C ALA A 21 -6.02 -6.23 8.80
N GLY A 22 -5.13 -6.90 9.53
CA GLY A 22 -4.49 -8.14 9.09
C GLY A 22 -5.47 -9.31 9.08
N ASP A 23 -6.23 -9.47 10.16
CA ASP A 23 -7.21 -10.55 10.30
C ASP A 23 -8.22 -10.53 9.15
N GLN A 24 -8.82 -9.36 8.89
CA GLN A 24 -9.86 -9.23 7.87
C GLN A 24 -9.30 -9.38 6.46
N LEU A 25 -8.09 -8.86 6.16
CA LEU A 25 -7.52 -9.02 4.83
C LEU A 25 -7.17 -10.48 4.53
N TRP A 26 -6.61 -11.22 5.50
CA TRP A 26 -6.32 -12.64 5.32
C TRP A 26 -7.58 -13.47 5.10
N VAL A 27 -8.63 -13.23 5.89
CA VAL A 27 -9.93 -13.89 5.69
C VAL A 27 -10.53 -13.53 4.33
N ALA A 28 -10.44 -12.27 3.91
CA ALA A 28 -10.91 -11.85 2.59
C ALA A 28 -10.16 -12.54 1.45
N ARG A 29 -8.83 -12.67 1.53
CA ARG A 29 -8.02 -13.42 0.56
C ARG A 29 -8.42 -14.89 0.51
N TYR A 30 -8.63 -15.51 1.67
CA TYR A 30 -9.12 -16.89 1.74
C TYR A 30 -10.48 -17.04 1.04
N ILE A 31 -11.46 -16.17 1.34
CA ILE A 31 -12.78 -16.21 0.70
C ILE A 31 -12.66 -16.03 -0.82
N LEU A 32 -11.80 -15.11 -1.27
CA LEU A 32 -11.55 -14.90 -2.70
C LEU A 32 -11.02 -16.15 -3.37
N GLU A 33 -9.99 -16.79 -2.80
CA GLU A 33 -9.45 -18.06 -3.29
C GLU A 33 -10.53 -19.15 -3.36
N ARG A 34 -11.35 -19.29 -2.32
CA ARG A 34 -12.47 -20.26 -2.29
C ARG A 34 -13.50 -20.02 -3.39
N ILE A 35 -13.85 -18.76 -3.65
CA ILE A 35 -14.78 -18.41 -4.73
C ILE A 35 -14.15 -18.71 -6.09
N THR A 36 -12.88 -18.35 -6.29
CA THR A 36 -12.19 -18.60 -7.56
C THR A 36 -12.07 -20.09 -7.87
N GLU A 37 -11.84 -20.92 -6.85
CA GLU A 37 -11.82 -22.39 -6.98
C GLU A 37 -13.15 -22.93 -7.50
N ILE A 38 -14.29 -22.47 -6.93
CA ILE A 38 -15.63 -22.88 -7.38
C ILE A 38 -15.89 -22.46 -8.83
N CYS A 39 -15.40 -21.28 -9.22
CA CYS A 39 -15.53 -20.76 -10.57
C CYS A 39 -14.55 -21.39 -11.57
N GLY A 40 -13.62 -22.25 -11.13
CA GLY A 40 -12.61 -22.86 -12.00
C GLY A 40 -11.57 -21.87 -12.54
N VAL A 41 -11.30 -20.79 -11.80
CA VAL A 41 -10.29 -19.77 -12.15
C VAL A 41 -9.24 -19.66 -11.05
N ILE A 42 -8.07 -19.11 -11.39
CA ILE A 42 -6.96 -18.92 -10.44
C ILE A 42 -6.88 -17.43 -10.08
N VAL A 43 -6.82 -17.13 -8.79
CA VAL A 43 -6.40 -15.82 -8.30
C VAL A 43 -4.89 -15.79 -8.10
N SER A 44 -4.24 -14.70 -8.51
CA SER A 44 -2.84 -14.44 -8.23
C SER A 44 -2.69 -13.13 -7.49
N PHE A 45 -1.88 -13.14 -6.43
CA PHE A 45 -1.45 -11.93 -5.73
C PHE A 45 -0.06 -11.48 -6.15
N ASP A 46 0.53 -12.08 -7.20
CA ASP A 46 1.82 -11.65 -7.74
C ASP A 46 1.76 -10.15 -8.11
N PRO A 47 2.73 -9.32 -7.67
CA PRO A 47 2.72 -7.89 -7.95
C PRO A 47 2.96 -7.56 -9.42
N LYS A 48 3.45 -8.51 -10.22
CA LYS A 48 3.67 -8.35 -11.65
C LYS A 48 3.37 -9.66 -12.38
N PRO A 49 2.07 -10.04 -12.49
CA PRO A 49 1.68 -11.34 -13.02
C PRO A 49 1.98 -11.50 -14.51
N ILE A 50 2.03 -10.39 -15.26
CA ILE A 50 2.38 -10.37 -16.69
C ILE A 50 3.52 -9.38 -16.91
N GLU A 51 4.60 -9.84 -17.55
CA GLU A 51 5.74 -9.00 -17.93
C GLU A 51 5.38 -7.99 -19.03
N GLY A 52 6.21 -6.95 -19.18
CA GLY A 52 6.01 -5.89 -20.17
C GLY A 52 5.18 -4.72 -19.65
N ASP A 53 4.51 -4.02 -20.57
CA ASP A 53 3.79 -2.76 -20.33
C ASP A 53 2.35 -2.96 -19.84
N TRP A 54 2.16 -3.95 -18.97
CA TRP A 54 0.92 -4.19 -18.24
C TRP A 54 1.01 -3.62 -16.83
N ASN A 55 -0.11 -3.26 -16.21
CA ASN A 55 -0.06 -2.75 -14.84
C ASN A 55 0.40 -3.83 -13.84
N GLY A 56 1.09 -3.41 -12.79
CA GLY A 56 1.34 -4.24 -11.62
C GLY A 56 0.14 -4.28 -10.67
N ALA A 57 0.24 -5.11 -9.65
CA ALA A 57 -0.71 -5.21 -8.56
C ALA A 57 -0.06 -4.77 -7.24
N ALA A 58 -0.79 -3.97 -6.46
CA ALA A 58 -0.32 -3.37 -5.22
C ALA A 58 -1.37 -3.55 -4.12
N ALA A 59 -0.99 -3.28 -2.88
CA ALA A 59 -1.88 -3.25 -1.72
C ALA A 59 -1.73 -1.90 -0.99
N HIS A 60 -2.26 -0.84 -1.62
CA HIS A 60 -2.22 0.50 -1.06
C HIS A 60 -2.78 0.52 0.37
N THR A 61 -2.03 1.11 1.31
CA THR A 61 -2.37 1.09 2.73
C THR A 61 -2.69 2.48 3.23
N ASN A 62 -3.94 2.70 3.60
CA ASN A 62 -4.40 3.95 4.22
C ASN A 62 -4.16 3.92 5.73
N PHE A 63 -3.54 4.97 6.28
CA PHE A 63 -3.22 5.03 7.71
C PHE A 63 -3.59 6.38 8.35
N SER A 64 -4.18 6.32 9.55
CA SER A 64 -4.38 7.49 10.39
C SER A 64 -4.43 7.14 11.88
N THR A 65 -3.91 8.06 12.70
CA THR A 65 -4.13 8.05 14.16
C THR A 65 -5.32 8.94 14.54
N LYS A 66 -5.80 8.83 15.79
CA LYS A 66 -6.88 9.68 16.31
C LYS A 66 -6.54 11.17 16.17
N SER A 67 -5.28 11.55 16.38
CA SER A 67 -4.82 12.93 16.27
C SER A 67 -4.80 13.43 14.83
N MET A 68 -4.41 12.59 13.86
CA MET A 68 -4.45 12.92 12.42
C MET A 68 -5.87 13.25 11.95
N ARG A 69 -6.88 12.51 12.45
CA ARG A 69 -8.29 12.72 12.12
C ARG A 69 -8.92 13.95 12.79
N LYS A 70 -8.25 14.57 13.77
CA LYS A 70 -8.74 15.71 14.55
C LYS A 70 -7.93 17.00 14.28
N GLY A 71 -7.75 17.36 13.01
CA GLY A 71 -6.99 18.56 12.62
C GLY A 71 -5.48 18.35 12.55
N GLY A 72 -5.03 17.11 12.35
CA GLY A 72 -3.62 16.73 12.45
C GLY A 72 -2.88 16.65 11.12
N LEU A 73 -3.12 17.56 10.15
CA LEU A 73 -2.38 17.56 8.88
C LEU A 73 -0.87 17.63 9.08
N ASP A 74 -0.39 18.43 10.04
CA ASP A 74 1.05 18.51 10.34
C ASP A 74 1.58 17.19 10.90
N LEU A 75 0.75 16.45 11.66
CA LEU A 75 1.11 15.11 12.12
C LEU A 75 1.18 14.12 10.95
N ILE A 76 0.27 14.24 9.97
CA ILE A 76 0.33 13.45 8.73
C ILE A 76 1.65 13.72 8.02
N LYS A 77 1.99 14.98 7.77
CA LYS A 77 3.25 15.37 7.12
C LYS A 77 4.48 14.89 7.90
N LYS A 78 4.47 15.02 9.23
CA LYS A 78 5.55 14.53 10.10
C LYS A 78 5.70 13.01 10.02
N SER A 79 4.61 12.26 10.03
CA SER A 79 4.64 10.80 9.91
C SER A 79 5.13 10.34 8.55
N ILE A 80 4.76 11.04 7.47
CA ILE A 80 5.33 10.79 6.14
C ILE A 80 6.85 11.01 6.19
N GLY A 81 7.32 12.14 6.73
CA GLY A 81 8.76 12.41 6.88
C GLY A 81 9.54 11.31 7.63
N LYS A 82 8.94 10.69 8.66
CA LYS A 82 9.55 9.52 9.34
C LYS A 82 9.64 8.30 8.42
N LEU A 83 8.58 8.04 7.64
CA LEU A 83 8.58 6.97 6.65
C LEU A 83 9.60 7.22 5.54
N GLU A 84 9.95 8.48 5.25
CA GLU A 84 11.02 8.86 4.30
C GLU A 84 12.41 8.53 4.85
N VAL A 85 12.73 8.96 6.07
CA VAL A 85 14.04 8.72 6.67
C VAL A 85 14.30 7.23 6.88
N SER A 86 13.24 6.47 7.18
CA SER A 86 13.32 5.02 7.39
C SER A 86 13.34 4.22 6.08
N ILE A 87 13.29 4.84 4.89
CA ILE A 87 13.11 4.17 3.59
C ILE A 87 14.01 2.95 3.40
N ASN A 88 15.31 3.05 3.70
CA ASN A 88 16.23 1.93 3.45
C ASN A 88 15.90 0.70 4.30
N ASN A 89 15.35 0.88 5.52
CA ASN A 89 14.97 -0.22 6.38
C ASN A 89 13.50 -0.63 6.13
N THR A 90 12.59 0.34 6.07
CA THR A 90 11.15 0.15 5.84
C THR A 90 10.86 -0.51 4.49
N LEU A 91 11.51 -0.08 3.40
CA LEU A 91 11.29 -0.66 2.07
C LEU A 91 11.85 -2.08 2.00
N GLN A 92 13.03 -2.32 2.58
CA GLN A 92 13.58 -3.68 2.71
C GLN A 92 12.69 -4.59 3.55
N LEU A 93 12.08 -4.07 4.62
CA LEU A 93 11.15 -4.83 5.46
C LEU A 93 9.82 -5.09 4.75
N MET A 94 9.30 -4.14 3.97
CA MET A 94 8.09 -4.33 3.14
C MET A 94 8.34 -5.32 1.99
N VAL A 95 9.53 -5.28 1.37
CA VAL A 95 9.98 -6.30 0.40
C VAL A 95 10.11 -7.66 1.07
N LYS A 96 10.73 -7.75 2.25
CA LYS A 96 10.80 -9.02 3.03
C LYS A 96 9.43 -9.53 3.47
N ALA A 97 8.49 -8.62 3.76
CA ALA A 97 7.10 -8.95 4.08
C ALA A 97 6.32 -9.48 2.88
N THR A 98 6.93 -9.45 1.69
CA THR A 98 6.38 -9.96 0.45
C THR A 98 6.96 -11.34 0.16
N ARG A 99 6.14 -12.39 0.26
CA ARG A 99 6.60 -13.77 -0.04
C ARG A 99 6.92 -13.93 -1.54
N GLY A 100 8.09 -14.46 -1.86
CA GLY A 100 8.45 -14.89 -3.22
C GLY A 100 8.99 -13.80 -4.15
N VAL A 101 9.22 -12.58 -3.65
CA VAL A 101 9.77 -11.48 -4.47
C VAL A 101 11.26 -11.32 -4.16
N SER A 102 12.11 -11.70 -5.13
CA SER A 102 13.53 -11.35 -5.11
C SER A 102 13.66 -9.82 -5.16
N PRO A 103 14.58 -9.18 -4.40
CA PRO A 103 14.75 -7.72 -4.40
C PRO A 103 14.91 -7.08 -5.80
N GLY A 104 15.34 -7.85 -6.80
CA GLY A 104 15.53 -7.42 -8.19
C GLY A 104 14.31 -7.53 -9.12
N THR A 105 13.21 -8.17 -8.72
CA THR A 105 11.98 -8.26 -9.55
C THR A 105 10.96 -7.18 -9.26
N MET A 106 11.21 -6.37 -8.22
CA MET A 106 10.38 -5.21 -7.90
C MET A 106 10.69 -4.08 -8.88
N LYS A 107 10.17 -4.16 -10.11
CA LYS A 107 10.01 -2.96 -10.94
C LYS A 107 8.92 -2.11 -10.28
N PRO A 108 9.25 -0.89 -9.80
CA PRO A 108 8.23 0.00 -9.25
C PRO A 108 7.25 0.32 -10.37
N GLN A 109 6.00 -0.09 -10.23
CA GLN A 109 4.98 0.23 -11.23
C GLN A 109 3.65 0.55 -10.55
N THR A 110 3.59 1.76 -9.99
CA THR A 110 2.37 2.56 -10.18
C THR A 110 2.43 3.18 -11.57
N SER A 111 1.27 3.29 -12.20
CA SER A 111 1.05 3.91 -13.50
C SER A 111 1.65 5.32 -13.58
N THR A 112 2.89 5.43 -14.07
CA THR A 112 3.46 6.55 -14.84
C THR A 112 4.95 6.29 -15.02
N ASN A 113 5.45 6.45 -16.24
CA ASN A 113 6.87 6.50 -16.58
C ASN A 113 7.68 7.31 -15.57
N SER A 114 8.40 6.65 -14.66
CA SER A 114 9.53 7.17 -13.90
C SER A 114 10.30 5.99 -13.28
N LEU A 115 11.21 5.43 -14.08
CA LEU A 115 12.27 4.54 -13.60
C LEU A 115 13.23 5.34 -12.71
N GLY A 116 13.66 4.74 -11.60
CA GLY A 116 14.76 5.24 -10.77
C GLY A 116 14.37 5.37 -9.32
N TYR A 117 15.35 5.22 -8.44
CA TYR A 117 15.27 5.50 -7.00
C TYR A 117 15.01 7.00 -6.71
N GLU A 118 14.24 7.71 -7.53
CA GLU A 118 13.73 9.05 -7.26
C GLU A 118 12.38 8.94 -6.57
N ILE A 119 12.45 8.88 -5.24
CA ILE A 119 11.27 8.78 -4.39
C ILE A 119 10.70 10.21 -4.26
N LYS A 120 9.78 10.58 -5.15
CA LYS A 120 9.02 11.85 -5.05
C LYS A 120 7.92 11.65 -4.00
N LEU A 121 8.24 11.91 -2.74
CA LEU A 121 7.46 11.43 -1.59
C LEU A 121 6.28 12.31 -1.17
N ILE A 122 6.22 13.57 -1.60
CA ILE A 122 5.10 14.45 -1.25
C ILE A 122 4.71 15.26 -2.48
N ARG A 123 3.62 14.85 -3.11
CA ARG A 123 2.82 15.74 -3.96
C ARG A 123 1.35 15.44 -3.74
N VAL A 124 0.60 16.49 -3.45
CA VAL A 124 -0.85 16.42 -3.30
C VAL A 124 -1.43 15.88 -4.60
N ALA A 125 -2.21 14.81 -4.51
CA ALA A 125 -2.87 14.17 -5.65
C ALA A 125 -1.94 13.66 -6.77
N ASP A 126 -0.68 13.32 -6.45
CA ASP A 126 0.23 12.69 -7.40
C ASP A 126 0.14 11.16 -7.33
N ARG A 127 -0.24 10.54 -8.45
CA ARG A 127 -0.32 9.07 -8.58
C ARG A 127 1.05 8.41 -8.73
N GLY A 128 2.10 9.18 -9.02
CA GLY A 128 3.49 8.72 -9.07
C GLY A 128 4.23 8.79 -7.74
N ALA A 129 3.63 9.36 -6.69
CA ALA A 129 4.24 9.44 -5.37
C ALA A 129 4.11 8.11 -4.60
N SER A 130 5.16 7.71 -3.88
CA SER A 130 5.17 6.47 -3.09
C SER A 130 4.24 6.54 -1.87
N VAL A 131 4.09 7.73 -1.27
CA VAL A 131 3.13 8.00 -0.20
C VAL A 131 2.37 9.27 -0.58
N ARG A 132 1.05 9.29 -0.41
CA ARG A 132 0.20 10.41 -0.86
C ARG A 132 -0.78 10.88 0.20
N VAL A 133 -1.07 12.17 0.16
CA VAL A 133 -2.15 12.81 0.94
C VAL A 133 -3.26 13.20 -0.03
N GLY A 134 -4.49 12.76 0.26
CA GLY A 134 -5.65 13.07 -0.56
C GLY A 134 -5.98 14.57 -0.54
N ARG A 135 -6.54 15.08 -1.64
CA ARG A 135 -6.94 16.51 -1.75
C ARG A 135 -7.89 16.93 -0.63
N ASP A 136 -8.82 16.06 -0.27
CA ASP A 136 -9.78 16.34 0.79
C ASP A 136 -9.09 16.39 2.16
N THR A 137 -8.12 15.49 2.42
CA THR A 137 -7.34 15.52 3.67
C THR A 137 -6.53 16.81 3.80
N GLU A 138 -5.93 17.28 2.71
CA GLU A 138 -5.20 18.55 2.73
C GLU A 138 -6.16 19.74 2.92
N LYS A 139 -7.23 19.80 2.14
CA LYS A 139 -8.23 20.88 2.20
C LYS A 139 -8.88 20.99 3.58
N GLU A 140 -9.18 19.87 4.22
CA GLU A 140 -9.80 19.84 5.56
C GLU A 140 -8.80 19.96 6.71
N GLY A 141 -7.51 19.88 6.44
CA GLY A 141 -6.47 19.89 7.48
C GLY A 141 -6.48 18.66 8.40
N LYS A 142 -7.12 17.56 8.00
CA LYS A 142 -7.28 16.33 8.80
C LYS A 142 -7.58 15.14 7.91
N GLY A 143 -7.24 13.94 8.36
CA GLY A 143 -7.58 12.71 7.62
C GLY A 143 -6.55 11.61 7.76
N TYR A 144 -6.10 11.08 6.62
CA TYR A 144 -5.16 9.96 6.50
C TYR A 144 -4.18 10.19 5.35
N PHE A 145 -3.07 9.46 5.34
CA PHE A 145 -2.23 9.31 4.15
C PHE A 145 -2.37 7.89 3.62
N GLU A 146 -1.96 7.71 2.37
CA GLU A 146 -1.91 6.40 1.72
C GLU A 146 -0.47 6.06 1.35
N ASP A 147 -0.01 4.89 1.77
CA ASP A 147 1.26 4.30 1.38
C ASP A 147 1.04 3.35 0.18
N GLY A 148 1.54 3.75 -0.98
CA GLY A 148 1.39 3.00 -2.24
C GLY A 148 2.51 1.98 -2.49
N ARG A 149 3.47 1.84 -1.57
CA ARG A 149 4.63 0.95 -1.70
C ARG A 149 4.33 -0.55 -1.50
N PRO A 150 3.40 -0.97 -0.64
CA PRO A 150 3.17 -2.39 -0.41
C PRO A 150 2.66 -3.10 -1.68
N SER A 151 3.24 -4.27 -1.95
CA SER A 151 2.87 -5.17 -3.05
C SER A 151 1.54 -5.89 -2.77
N SER A 152 0.88 -6.40 -3.82
CA SER A 152 -0.39 -7.14 -3.67
C SER A 152 -0.31 -8.40 -2.81
N ASN A 153 0.86 -9.06 -2.75
CA ASN A 153 1.16 -10.24 -1.93
C ASN A 153 1.81 -9.91 -0.58
N MET A 154 1.77 -8.65 -0.14
CA MET A 154 2.29 -8.27 1.18
C MET A 154 1.59 -9.01 2.32
N ASP A 155 2.32 -9.26 3.41
CA ASP A 155 1.74 -9.67 4.70
C ASP A 155 1.19 -8.43 5.45
N PRO A 156 -0.13 -8.33 5.64
CA PRO A 156 -0.73 -7.17 6.29
C PRO A 156 -0.32 -7.01 7.75
N TYR A 157 0.07 -8.06 8.46
CA TYR A 157 0.55 -7.93 9.84
C TYR A 157 1.87 -7.15 9.88
N LEU A 158 2.79 -7.49 8.97
CA LEU A 158 4.08 -6.81 8.88
C LEU A 158 3.94 -5.38 8.36
N VAL A 159 3.16 -5.17 7.30
CA VAL A 159 2.98 -3.81 6.74
C VAL A 159 2.35 -2.88 7.77
N THR A 160 1.28 -3.32 8.45
CA THR A 160 0.61 -2.49 9.45
C THR A 160 1.50 -2.24 10.67
N SER A 161 2.28 -3.23 11.12
CA SER A 161 3.21 -3.04 12.24
C SER A 161 4.34 -2.06 11.88
N ILE A 162 4.93 -2.18 10.70
CA ILE A 162 6.01 -1.30 10.23
C ILE A 162 5.52 0.16 10.14
N ILE A 163 4.33 0.38 9.57
CA ILE A 163 3.74 1.72 9.49
C ILE A 163 3.48 2.28 10.89
N ALA A 164 2.87 1.48 11.79
CA ALA A 164 2.59 1.92 13.15
C ALA A 164 3.87 2.21 13.94
N GLU A 165 4.85 1.32 13.90
CA GLU A 165 6.15 1.47 14.58
C GLU A 165 6.88 2.73 14.09
N THR A 166 7.02 2.89 12.77
CA THR A 166 7.74 4.03 12.19
C THR A 166 7.04 5.36 12.49
N THR A 167 5.71 5.40 12.46
CA THR A 167 4.98 6.67 12.57
C THR A 167 4.67 7.07 14.01
N ILE A 168 4.45 6.09 14.90
CA ILE A 168 4.05 6.29 16.29
C ILE A 168 5.25 6.22 17.26
N LEU A 169 6.12 5.22 17.11
CA LEU A 169 7.21 4.94 18.06
C LEU A 169 8.56 5.54 17.63
N GLY A 170 8.84 5.57 16.33
CA GLY A 170 10.06 6.14 15.74
C GLY A 170 10.09 7.65 15.65
#